data_AF-A0A524C9N8-F1
#
_entry.id   AF-A0A524C9N8-F1
#
_cell.length_a   1.000
_cell.length_b   1.000
_cell.length_c   1.000
_cell.angle_alpha   90.00
_cell.angle_beta   90.00
_cell.angle_gamma   90.00
#
_symmetry.space_group_name_H-M   'P 1'
#
loop_
_entity.id
_entity.type
_entity.pdbx_description
1 polymer ?
#
loop_
_entity_poly.entity_id
_entity_poly.type
_entity_poly.pdbx_seq_one_letter_code
_entity_poly.pdbx_strand_id
1 'polypeptide(L)'
;MIFQGLFNILDLYFTESGLLYDNIDSFFQTQITVIFKNNEQPLEQRFHVILDFVIKELVGLGFDKQYLELKLADPFLNFRKGERERIKNLIDLYEIKIAPIIYEVFLEKIVDYFVSDNVSKLILSLKSNGLIPLEYIIEMRELKNLLEKNPNKQENLRRYVHIRDSIFLKFSENKCDIEDLEVLRDPKDRLQLTYLVFRIIDFFHMESFFNFSHIKQYLKENIDEWLVDVPLISLKNPDIYFCGIYLAKHFNLLVDDQKIKGFLSNLIEEAIDEFDSPLIEATDGTYYFLKAKELMDYKLTPDQLNKLFLADSKYFEPNYLKNLETSQLVVILKILNLYNYLDKYEPEKINAILSEIELRMTDDGITQYRDGFISSEATYYVLFLNYFRDTLEKLEKYPLLDNIISRIFRNLEILDFCSETNNDLISELFYSCESLKLLNCIENKEMIIHLTKYLFPNEVKENITKSEKFPQSDAKFRHLKVNKVTGETIY
;
A
#
# COMPACT_ATOMS: atom_id res chain seq x y z
N MET A 1 -2.40 6.44 1.78
CA MET A 1 -1.10 5.82 1.42
C MET A 1 -0.26 6.70 0.49
N ILE A 2 -0.70 7.05 -0.74
CA ILE A 2 0.16 7.77 -1.71
C ILE A 2 0.64 9.17 -1.24
N PHE A 3 -0.07 9.80 -0.31
CA PHE A 3 0.32 11.11 0.24
C PHE A 3 1.32 11.02 1.40
N GLN A 4 1.57 9.84 1.99
CA GLN A 4 2.45 9.70 3.15
C GLN A 4 3.85 10.26 2.87
N GLY A 5 4.43 9.92 1.71
CA GLY A 5 5.74 10.42 1.31
C GLY A 5 5.73 11.93 1.08
N LEU A 6 4.63 12.48 0.57
CA LEU A 6 4.47 13.94 0.40
C LEU A 6 4.40 14.65 1.74
N PHE A 7 3.64 14.12 2.71
CA PHE A 7 3.55 14.70 4.05
C PHE A 7 4.91 14.71 4.73
N ASN A 8 5.65 13.60 4.67
CA ASN A 8 7.01 13.53 5.19
C ASN A 8 7.95 14.56 4.53
N ILE A 9 7.84 14.77 3.21
CA ILE A 9 8.62 15.78 2.49
C ILE A 9 8.27 17.20 2.97
N LEU A 10 6.98 17.52 3.06
CA LEU A 10 6.53 18.84 3.50
C LEU A 10 6.90 19.12 4.95
N ASP A 11 6.73 18.15 5.85
CA ASP A 11 7.06 18.26 7.27
C ASP A 11 8.57 18.46 7.50
N LEU A 12 9.41 17.86 6.65
CA LEU A 12 10.87 18.07 6.67
C LEU A 12 11.30 19.40 6.03
N TYR A 13 10.57 19.89 5.04
CA TYR A 13 10.94 21.08 4.29
C TYR A 13 10.45 22.37 4.97
N PHE A 14 9.25 22.35 5.55
CA PHE A 14 8.64 23.49 6.22
C PHE A 14 9.08 23.58 7.68
N THR A 15 9.58 24.75 8.06
CA THR A 15 10.06 24.98 9.44
C THR A 15 8.91 25.28 10.40
N GLU A 16 7.76 25.72 9.86
CA GLU A 16 6.61 26.17 10.65
C GLU A 16 5.46 25.16 10.70
N SER A 17 5.70 23.89 10.33
CA SER A 17 4.70 22.81 10.40
C SER A 17 4.11 22.66 11.81
N GLY A 18 4.92 22.87 12.86
CA GLY A 18 4.45 22.87 14.25
C GLY A 18 3.35 23.90 14.51
N LEU A 19 3.51 25.13 14.02
CA LEU A 19 2.51 26.19 14.17
C LEU A 19 1.20 25.85 13.45
N LEU A 20 1.28 25.20 12.28
CA LEU A 20 0.09 24.72 11.58
C LEU A 20 -0.71 23.74 12.45
N TYR A 21 -0.04 22.72 13.01
CA TYR A 21 -0.70 21.72 13.83
C TYR A 21 -1.27 22.31 15.12
N ASP A 22 -0.51 23.18 15.81
CA ASP A 22 -0.96 23.84 17.04
C ASP A 22 -2.21 24.72 16.81
N ASN A 23 -2.29 25.42 15.67
CA ASN A 23 -3.46 26.22 15.32
C ASN A 23 -4.69 25.35 15.02
N ILE A 24 -4.51 24.24 14.30
CA ILE A 24 -5.57 23.26 14.05
C ILE A 24 -6.09 22.69 15.37
N ASP A 25 -5.19 22.27 16.26
CA ASP A 25 -5.56 21.71 17.55
C ASP A 25 -6.28 22.73 18.43
N SER A 26 -5.74 23.93 18.55
CA SER A 26 -6.36 25.01 19.31
C SER A 26 -7.81 25.26 18.84
N PHE A 27 -8.04 25.25 17.52
CA PHE A 27 -9.37 25.41 16.95
C PHE A 27 -10.32 24.26 17.35
N PHE A 28 -9.95 23.00 17.09
CA PHE A 28 -10.85 21.86 17.34
C PHE A 28 -10.99 21.54 18.82
N GLN A 29 -9.92 21.56 19.61
CA GLN A 29 -9.96 21.26 21.04
C GLN A 29 -10.81 22.27 21.81
N THR A 30 -10.74 23.56 21.47
CA THR A 30 -11.56 24.60 22.10
C THR A 30 -13.05 24.31 21.89
N GLN A 31 -13.43 23.96 20.66
CA GLN A 31 -14.83 23.67 20.34
C GLN A 31 -15.32 22.35 20.93
N ILE A 32 -14.51 21.28 20.89
CA ILE A 32 -14.83 20.00 21.52
C ILE A 32 -15.03 20.19 23.03
N THR A 33 -14.15 20.93 23.69
CA THR A 33 -14.25 21.19 25.13
C THR A 33 -15.56 21.92 25.49
N VAL A 34 -16.02 22.84 24.64
CA VAL A 34 -17.29 23.55 24.84
C VAL A 34 -18.51 22.63 24.67
N ILE A 35 -18.50 21.78 23.64
CA ILE A 35 -19.61 20.86 23.32
C ILE A 35 -19.80 19.80 24.42
N PHE A 36 -18.71 19.34 25.03
CA PHE A 36 -18.73 18.19 25.93
C PHE A 36 -18.51 18.54 27.41
N LYS A 37 -18.81 19.77 27.83
CA LYS A 37 -18.64 20.23 29.23
C LYS A 37 -19.28 19.33 30.31
N ASN A 38 -20.25 18.49 29.96
CA ASN A 38 -20.84 17.47 30.83
C ASN A 38 -21.19 16.23 29.98
N ASN A 39 -20.50 15.10 30.13
CA ASN A 39 -21.02 13.85 29.56
C ASN A 39 -20.45 12.58 30.21
N GLU A 40 -21.35 11.76 30.75
CA GLU A 40 -21.12 10.39 31.25
C GLU A 40 -21.27 9.31 30.15
N GLN A 41 -21.44 9.70 28.88
CA GLN A 41 -21.75 8.78 27.78
C GLN A 41 -20.65 7.72 27.54
N PRO A 42 -20.96 6.55 26.97
CA PRO A 42 -19.97 5.56 26.52
C PRO A 42 -18.99 6.11 25.48
N LEU A 43 -17.77 5.55 25.41
CA LEU A 43 -16.70 5.99 24.50
C LEU A 43 -17.12 5.94 23.03
N GLU A 44 -17.82 4.88 22.60
CA GLU A 44 -18.27 4.74 21.21
C GLU A 44 -19.26 5.84 20.81
N GLN A 45 -20.18 6.22 21.71
CA GLN A 45 -21.12 7.31 21.45
C GLN A 45 -20.41 8.65 21.36
N ARG A 46 -19.46 8.91 22.27
CA ARG A 46 -18.63 10.12 22.23
C ARG A 46 -17.86 10.24 20.92
N PHE A 47 -17.30 9.13 20.45
CA PHE A 47 -16.54 9.06 19.21
C PHE A 47 -17.36 9.50 18.00
N HIS A 48 -18.56 8.92 17.82
CA HIS A 48 -19.45 9.30 16.71
C HIS A 48 -19.86 10.77 16.77
N VAL A 49 -20.16 11.31 17.95
CA VAL A 49 -20.52 12.74 18.09
C VAL A 49 -19.35 13.65 17.69
N ILE A 50 -18.11 13.29 18.02
CA ILE A 50 -16.94 14.09 17.59
C ILE A 50 -16.75 13.99 16.07
N LEU A 51 -16.89 12.80 15.47
CA LEU A 51 -16.79 12.65 14.02
C LEU A 51 -17.83 13.52 13.29
N ASP A 52 -19.09 13.48 13.72
CA ASP A 52 -20.16 14.30 13.13
C ASP A 52 -19.86 15.80 13.27
N PHE A 53 -19.34 16.22 14.43
CA PHE A 53 -18.90 17.58 14.67
C PHE A 53 -17.76 17.99 13.72
N VAL A 54 -16.72 17.17 13.61
CA VAL A 54 -15.56 17.44 12.74
C VAL A 54 -15.99 17.55 11.28
N ILE A 55 -16.86 16.67 10.80
CA ILE A 55 -17.43 16.76 9.45
C ILE A 55 -18.14 18.10 9.27
N LYS A 56 -19.02 18.46 10.20
CA LYS A 56 -19.79 19.69 10.11
C LYS A 56 -18.89 20.94 10.07
N GLU A 57 -17.89 21.01 10.93
CA GLU A 57 -16.96 22.16 10.95
C GLU A 57 -16.11 22.22 9.67
N LEU A 58 -15.55 21.11 9.22
CA LEU A 58 -14.76 21.07 7.99
C LEU A 58 -15.62 21.42 6.76
N VAL A 59 -16.86 20.93 6.67
CA VAL A 59 -17.79 21.37 5.62
C VAL A 59 -18.06 22.88 5.71
N GLY A 60 -18.23 23.41 6.93
CA GLY A 60 -18.37 24.85 7.17
C GLY A 60 -17.17 25.67 6.71
N LEU A 61 -15.97 25.11 6.76
CA LEU A 61 -14.73 25.72 6.26
C LEU A 61 -14.58 25.65 4.73
N GLY A 62 -15.42 24.84 4.06
CA GLY A 62 -15.48 24.70 2.61
C GLY A 62 -14.92 23.39 2.06
N PHE A 63 -14.69 22.38 2.91
CA PHE A 63 -14.33 21.03 2.45
C PHE A 63 -15.54 20.29 1.88
N ASP A 64 -15.30 19.40 0.91
CA ASP A 64 -16.34 18.54 0.36
C ASP A 64 -16.79 17.46 1.36
N LYS A 65 -18.11 17.30 1.53
CA LYS A 65 -18.67 16.38 2.51
C LYS A 65 -18.38 14.91 2.20
N GLN A 66 -18.50 14.52 0.93
CA GLN A 66 -18.27 13.13 0.52
C GLN A 66 -16.82 12.74 0.73
N TYR A 67 -15.89 13.63 0.36
CA TYR A 67 -14.46 13.46 0.64
C TYR A 67 -14.18 13.23 2.13
N LEU A 68 -14.80 14.02 3.02
CA LEU A 68 -14.61 13.87 4.47
C LEU A 68 -15.22 12.58 5.02
N GLU A 69 -16.42 12.20 4.56
CA GLU A 69 -17.08 10.96 4.96
C GLU A 69 -16.22 9.74 4.61
N LEU A 70 -15.58 9.73 3.43
CA LEU A 70 -14.65 8.67 3.04
C LEU A 70 -13.39 8.66 3.92
N LYS A 71 -12.81 9.83 4.20
CA LYS A 71 -11.64 9.94 5.07
C LYS A 71 -11.91 9.47 6.50
N LEU A 72 -13.12 9.68 7.00
CA LEU A 72 -13.51 9.29 8.35
C LEU A 72 -14.14 7.89 8.43
N ALA A 73 -14.26 7.18 7.30
CA ALA A 73 -14.58 5.76 7.26
C ALA A 73 -13.31 4.86 7.36
N ASP A 74 -12.13 5.46 7.45
CA ASP A 74 -10.85 4.77 7.43
C ASP A 74 -10.70 3.76 8.59
N PRO A 75 -10.23 2.52 8.34
CA PRO A 75 -10.08 1.50 9.37
C PRO A 75 -9.20 1.88 10.57
N PHE A 76 -8.30 2.87 10.44
CA PHE A 76 -7.51 3.40 11.54
C PHE A 76 -8.36 3.94 12.71
N LEU A 77 -9.55 4.44 12.40
CA LEU A 77 -10.50 4.98 13.36
C LEU A 77 -11.16 3.89 14.23
N ASN A 78 -11.04 2.61 13.85
CA ASN A 78 -11.46 1.50 14.69
C ASN A 78 -10.55 1.33 15.91
N PHE A 79 -11.15 1.08 17.08
CA PHE A 79 -10.41 0.84 18.33
C PHE A 79 -9.72 -0.53 18.32
N ARG A 80 -8.39 -0.53 18.37
CA ARG A 80 -7.55 -1.74 18.47
C ARG A 80 -7.43 -2.20 19.92
N LYS A 81 -6.97 -3.45 20.08
CA LYS A 81 -6.74 -4.08 21.38
C LYS A 81 -5.69 -3.27 22.18
N GLY A 82 -6.03 -2.84 23.40
CA GLY A 82 -5.16 -2.03 24.27
C GLY A 82 -5.24 -0.51 24.07
N GLU A 83 -5.83 0.01 22.98
CA GLU A 83 -6.02 1.46 22.80
C GLU A 83 -7.07 2.03 23.76
N ARG A 84 -8.09 1.23 24.07
CA ARG A 84 -9.15 1.59 25.02
C ARG A 84 -8.62 1.91 26.43
N GLU A 85 -7.45 1.36 26.79
CA GLU A 85 -6.81 1.61 28.08
C GLU A 85 -6.02 2.93 28.10
N ARG A 86 -5.61 3.43 26.92
CA ARG A 86 -4.86 4.68 26.77
C ARG A 86 -5.76 5.91 26.71
N ILE A 87 -6.96 5.78 26.14
CA ILE A 87 -7.92 6.87 25.97
C ILE A 87 -8.73 7.04 27.25
N LYS A 88 -8.37 8.01 28.09
CA LYS A 88 -9.02 8.25 29.39
C LYS A 88 -10.07 9.35 29.30
N ASN A 89 -9.92 10.28 28.37
CA ASN A 89 -10.81 11.41 28.20
C ASN A 89 -11.04 11.76 26.71
N LEU A 90 -11.86 12.79 26.45
CA LEU A 90 -12.22 13.23 25.10
C LEU A 90 -11.07 13.90 24.34
N ILE A 91 -10.17 14.57 25.05
CA ILE A 91 -8.99 15.18 24.47
C ILE A 91 -8.04 14.07 24.02
N ASP A 92 -7.82 13.04 24.85
CA ASP A 92 -7.04 11.86 24.45
C ASP A 92 -7.66 11.19 23.21
N LEU A 93 -8.99 11.10 23.13
CA LEU A 93 -9.68 10.54 21.97
C LEU A 93 -9.45 11.38 20.71
N TYR A 94 -9.53 12.71 20.84
CA TYR A 94 -9.23 13.64 19.76
C TYR A 94 -7.77 13.48 19.31
N GLU A 95 -6.81 13.63 20.23
CA GLU A 95 -5.38 13.63 19.93
C GLU A 95 -4.90 12.29 19.36
N ILE A 96 -5.38 11.16 19.88
CA ILE A 96 -4.88 9.84 19.47
C ILE A 96 -5.55 9.34 18.18
N LYS A 97 -6.85 9.63 17.96
CA LYS A 97 -7.61 9.04 16.85
C LYS A 97 -8.00 10.02 15.76
N ILE A 98 -8.34 11.25 16.10
CA ILE A 98 -9.03 12.17 15.18
C ILE A 98 -8.08 13.22 14.61
N ALA A 99 -7.27 13.85 15.46
CA ALA A 99 -6.32 14.88 15.06
C ALA A 99 -5.38 14.42 13.92
N PRO A 100 -4.82 13.18 13.95
CA PRO A 100 -3.99 12.70 12.84
C PRO A 100 -4.70 12.72 11.48
N ILE A 101 -5.99 12.34 11.44
CA ILE A 101 -6.79 12.39 10.20
C ILE A 101 -7.05 13.83 9.76
N ILE A 102 -7.32 14.73 10.71
CA ILE A 102 -7.53 16.15 10.40
C ILE A 102 -6.27 16.74 9.79
N TYR A 103 -5.08 16.49 10.34
CA TYR A 103 -3.84 17.02 9.77
C TYR A 103 -3.61 16.49 8.34
N GLU A 104 -3.86 15.20 8.09
CA GLU A 104 -3.80 14.65 6.73
C GLU A 104 -4.76 15.39 5.79
N VAL A 105 -5.99 15.65 6.21
CA VAL A 105 -6.97 16.41 5.42
C VAL A 105 -6.46 17.80 5.06
N PHE A 106 -5.81 18.50 5.98
CA PHE A 106 -5.21 19.82 5.70
C PHE A 106 -3.99 19.71 4.79
N LEU A 107 -3.08 18.77 5.06
CA LEU A 107 -1.89 18.54 4.25
C LEU A 107 -2.24 18.14 2.81
N GLU A 108 -3.26 17.30 2.58
CA GLU A 108 -3.73 16.99 1.22
C GLU A 108 -4.16 18.25 0.48
N LYS A 109 -4.88 19.17 1.13
CA LYS A 109 -5.31 20.42 0.48
C LYS A 109 -4.16 21.40 0.25
N ILE A 110 -3.14 21.37 1.09
CA ILE A 110 -1.89 22.11 0.87
C ILE A 110 -1.16 21.55 -0.35
N VAL A 111 -1.06 20.22 -0.48
CA VAL A 111 -0.50 19.56 -1.67
C VAL A 111 -1.31 19.92 -2.93
N ASP A 112 -2.65 19.84 -2.85
CA ASP A 112 -3.54 20.19 -3.97
C ASP A 112 -3.34 21.65 -4.43
N TYR A 113 -3.09 22.57 -3.49
CA TYR A 113 -2.82 23.99 -3.78
C TYR A 113 -1.53 24.23 -4.59
N PHE A 114 -0.54 23.34 -4.48
CA PHE A 114 0.69 23.42 -5.27
C PHE A 114 0.50 23.00 -6.73
N VAL A 115 -0.51 22.19 -7.03
CA VAL A 115 -0.76 21.63 -8.36
C VAL A 115 -2.02 22.18 -9.05
N SER A 116 -2.92 22.80 -8.30
CA SER A 116 -4.20 23.31 -8.81
C SER A 116 -4.64 24.59 -8.10
N ASP A 117 -5.14 25.55 -8.87
CA ASP A 117 -5.72 26.78 -8.32
C ASP A 117 -7.15 26.58 -7.77
N ASN A 118 -7.78 25.43 -8.02
CA ASN A 118 -9.15 25.14 -7.58
C ASN A 118 -9.30 25.17 -6.05
N VAL A 119 -8.22 24.92 -5.31
CA VAL A 119 -8.21 24.89 -3.84
C VAL A 119 -7.90 26.25 -3.23
N SER A 120 -7.56 27.27 -4.03
CA SER A 120 -7.17 28.61 -3.54
C SER A 120 -8.24 29.25 -2.66
N LYS A 121 -9.52 29.08 -2.99
CA LYS A 121 -10.64 29.59 -2.17
C LYS A 121 -10.68 28.93 -0.79
N LEU A 122 -10.44 27.62 -0.73
CA LEU A 122 -10.36 26.88 0.52
C LEU A 122 -9.17 27.36 1.36
N ILE A 123 -7.98 27.46 0.78
CA ILE A 123 -6.79 27.96 1.50
C ILE A 123 -7.02 29.37 2.06
N LEU A 124 -7.67 30.27 1.30
CA LEU A 124 -8.05 31.59 1.78
C LEU A 124 -9.06 31.54 2.93
N SER A 125 -10.04 30.64 2.86
CA SER A 125 -11.01 30.38 3.95
C SER A 125 -10.29 29.93 5.22
N LEU A 126 -9.39 28.94 5.11
CA LEU A 126 -8.64 28.41 6.25
C LEU A 126 -7.74 29.47 6.88
N LYS A 127 -7.07 30.29 6.06
CA LYS A 127 -6.33 31.48 6.53
C LYS A 127 -7.24 32.44 7.29
N SER A 128 -8.42 32.77 6.74
CA SER A 128 -9.33 33.75 7.36
C SER A 128 -9.89 33.29 8.71
N ASN A 129 -9.96 31.97 8.92
CA ASN A 129 -10.37 31.35 10.17
C ASN A 129 -9.18 31.11 11.14
N GLY A 130 -7.97 31.58 10.80
CA GLY A 130 -6.78 31.46 11.66
C GLY A 130 -6.14 30.07 11.71
N LEU A 131 -6.58 29.13 10.87
CA LEU A 131 -6.10 27.75 10.87
C LEU A 131 -4.72 27.59 10.22
N ILE A 132 -4.42 28.43 9.23
CA ILE A 132 -3.09 28.45 8.58
C ILE A 132 -2.38 29.75 8.99
N PRO A 133 -1.30 29.68 9.78
CA PRO A 133 -0.56 30.86 10.22
C PRO A 133 0.14 31.58 9.06
N LEU A 134 0.44 32.87 9.23
CA LEU A 134 1.02 33.69 8.17
C LEU A 134 2.41 33.19 7.76
N GLU A 135 3.19 32.76 8.74
CA GLU A 135 4.53 32.20 8.62
C GLU A 135 4.50 30.99 7.68
N TYR A 136 3.60 30.04 7.93
CA TYR A 136 3.41 28.86 7.08
C TYR A 136 2.93 29.22 5.66
N ILE A 137 2.08 30.24 5.51
CA ILE A 137 1.63 30.72 4.18
C ILE A 137 2.80 31.27 3.36
N ILE A 138 3.77 31.93 4.00
CA ILE A 138 4.97 32.43 3.32
C ILE A 138 5.76 31.25 2.77
N GLU A 139 6.01 30.22 3.58
CA GLU A 139 6.72 29.01 3.13
C GLU A 139 5.97 28.29 1.99
N MET A 140 4.65 28.13 2.10
CA MET A 140 3.81 27.57 1.04
C MET A 140 3.94 28.35 -0.27
N ARG A 141 3.95 29.68 -0.20
CA ARG A 141 4.07 30.54 -1.40
C ARG A 141 5.46 30.43 -2.02
N GLU A 142 6.50 30.35 -1.22
CA GLU A 142 7.86 30.14 -1.71
C GLU A 142 8.00 28.80 -2.42
N LEU A 143 7.47 27.72 -1.84
CA LEU A 143 7.47 26.40 -2.49
C LEU A 143 6.65 26.41 -3.78
N LYS A 144 5.47 27.04 -3.79
CA LYS A 144 4.66 27.18 -5.02
C LYS A 144 5.43 27.92 -6.12
N ASN A 145 6.09 29.03 -5.79
CA ASN A 145 6.92 29.77 -6.74
C ASN A 145 8.11 28.93 -7.27
N LEU A 146 8.72 28.09 -6.42
CA LEU A 146 9.80 27.19 -6.84
C LEU A 146 9.30 26.12 -7.81
N LEU A 147 8.11 25.56 -7.57
CA LEU A 147 7.46 24.60 -8.47
C LEU A 147 7.08 25.26 -9.81
N GLU A 148 6.53 26.47 -9.81
CA GLU A 148 6.19 27.22 -11.02
C GLU A 148 7.42 27.52 -11.89
N LYS A 149 8.59 27.73 -11.27
CA LYS A 149 9.88 27.87 -11.98
C LYS A 149 10.41 26.56 -12.54
N ASN A 150 9.88 25.42 -12.10
CA ASN A 150 10.29 24.07 -12.48
C ASN A 150 9.09 23.29 -13.05
N PRO A 151 8.60 23.63 -14.26
CA PRO A 151 7.34 23.11 -14.80
C PRO A 151 7.30 21.58 -14.89
N ASN A 152 8.42 20.92 -15.18
CA ASN A 152 8.50 19.46 -15.21
C ASN A 152 8.22 18.84 -13.82
N LYS A 153 8.70 19.47 -12.73
CA LYS A 153 8.44 19.01 -11.36
C LYS A 153 7.00 19.24 -10.96
N GLN A 154 6.46 20.42 -11.31
CA GLN A 154 5.05 20.72 -11.10
C GLN A 154 4.15 19.71 -11.82
N GLU A 155 4.47 19.35 -13.07
CA GLU A 155 3.75 18.34 -13.83
C GLU A 155 3.83 16.95 -13.20
N ASN A 156 5.03 16.55 -12.76
CA ASN A 156 5.24 15.28 -12.08
C ASN A 156 4.41 15.20 -10.78
N LEU A 157 4.45 16.25 -9.96
CA LEU A 157 3.66 16.34 -8.74
C LEU A 157 2.16 16.31 -9.06
N ARG A 158 1.73 17.03 -10.10
CA ARG A 158 0.33 17.02 -10.56
C ARG A 158 -0.11 15.61 -10.95
N ARG A 159 0.62 14.95 -11.85
CA ARG A 159 0.32 13.56 -12.27
C ARG A 159 0.28 12.61 -11.08
N TYR A 160 1.22 12.76 -10.15
CA TYR A 160 1.31 11.93 -8.95
C TYR A 160 0.08 12.07 -8.04
N VAL A 161 -0.32 13.30 -7.72
CA VAL A 161 -1.49 13.59 -6.88
C VAL A 161 -2.79 13.09 -7.53
N HIS A 162 -2.90 13.17 -8.86
CA HIS A 162 -4.08 12.76 -9.61
C HIS A 162 -4.19 11.22 -9.82
N ILE A 163 -3.22 10.42 -9.35
CA ILE A 163 -3.29 8.95 -9.43
C ILE A 163 -4.56 8.42 -8.77
N ARG A 164 -4.84 8.87 -7.53
CA ARG A 164 -6.05 8.48 -6.80
C ARG A 164 -7.30 8.83 -7.61
N ASP A 165 -7.38 10.06 -8.09
CA ASP A 165 -8.56 10.57 -8.76
C ASP A 165 -8.82 9.87 -10.10
N SER A 166 -7.74 9.49 -10.82
CA SER A 166 -7.82 8.73 -12.07
C SER A 166 -8.24 7.29 -11.85
N ILE A 167 -7.75 6.63 -10.79
CA ILE A 167 -8.21 5.31 -10.37
C ILE A 167 -9.69 5.37 -10.00
N PHE A 168 -10.06 6.32 -9.12
CA PHE A 168 -11.42 6.49 -8.65
C PHE A 168 -12.38 6.72 -9.81
N LEU A 169 -12.05 7.61 -10.74
CA LEU A 169 -12.87 7.88 -11.92
C LEU A 169 -13.05 6.60 -12.75
N LYS A 170 -11.96 5.93 -13.12
CA LYS A 170 -12.01 4.71 -13.95
C LYS A 170 -12.86 3.62 -13.29
N PHE A 171 -12.66 3.38 -12.00
CA PHE A 171 -13.38 2.33 -11.27
C PHE A 171 -14.85 2.71 -11.03
N SER A 172 -15.16 4.00 -10.80
CA SER A 172 -16.53 4.47 -10.61
C SER A 172 -17.35 4.43 -11.90
N GLU A 173 -16.75 4.80 -13.03
CA GLU A 173 -17.40 4.74 -14.35
C GLU A 173 -17.74 3.31 -14.76
N ASN A 174 -16.97 2.32 -14.30
CA ASN A 174 -17.13 0.90 -14.62
C ASN A 174 -17.67 0.11 -13.41
N LYS A 175 -18.39 0.78 -12.50
CA LYS A 175 -18.86 0.15 -11.27
C LYS A 175 -19.69 -1.11 -11.52
N CYS A 176 -20.67 -1.02 -12.41
CA CYS A 176 -21.55 -2.15 -12.72
C CYS A 176 -20.76 -3.31 -13.31
N ASP A 177 -19.85 -3.03 -14.26
CA ASP A 177 -19.06 -4.08 -14.91
C ASP A 177 -18.12 -4.77 -13.92
N ILE A 178 -17.52 -4.02 -12.99
CA ILE A 178 -16.72 -4.59 -11.89
C ILE A 178 -17.57 -5.51 -11.01
N GLU A 179 -18.78 -5.10 -10.63
CA GLU A 179 -19.70 -5.92 -9.84
C GLU A 179 -20.18 -7.15 -10.65
N ASP A 180 -20.31 -7.04 -11.97
CA ASP A 180 -20.66 -8.14 -12.86
C ASP A 180 -19.52 -9.17 -13.02
N LEU A 181 -18.25 -8.76 -12.86
CA LEU A 181 -17.12 -9.70 -12.79
C LEU A 181 -17.29 -10.69 -11.62
N GLU A 182 -17.98 -10.28 -10.56
CA GLU A 182 -18.29 -11.17 -9.45
C GLU A 182 -19.25 -12.28 -9.83
N VAL A 183 -19.85 -12.30 -11.03
CA VAL A 183 -20.84 -13.30 -11.47
C VAL A 183 -20.28 -14.18 -12.61
N LEU A 184 -18.99 -14.04 -12.94
CA LEU A 184 -18.32 -14.91 -13.91
C LEU A 184 -18.46 -16.39 -13.53
N ARG A 185 -18.60 -17.24 -14.55
CA ARG A 185 -18.88 -18.68 -14.38
C ARG A 185 -17.66 -19.47 -13.94
N ASP A 186 -16.48 -19.14 -14.46
CA ASP A 186 -15.24 -19.82 -14.13
C ASP A 186 -14.72 -19.32 -12.77
N PRO A 187 -14.59 -20.17 -11.74
CA PRO A 187 -14.01 -19.80 -10.45
C PRO A 187 -12.63 -19.17 -10.56
N LYS A 188 -11.82 -19.61 -11.54
CA LYS A 188 -10.46 -19.12 -11.76
C LYS A 188 -10.48 -17.64 -12.12
N ASP A 189 -11.18 -17.31 -13.20
CA ASP A 189 -11.26 -15.93 -13.68
C ASP A 189 -11.99 -15.06 -12.65
N ARG A 190 -13.10 -15.56 -12.10
CA ARG A 190 -13.91 -14.86 -11.11
C ARG A 190 -13.08 -14.44 -9.90
N LEU A 191 -12.41 -15.38 -9.22
CA LEU A 191 -11.75 -15.11 -7.95
C LEU A 191 -10.43 -14.36 -8.10
N GLN A 192 -9.64 -14.69 -9.12
CA GLN A 192 -8.36 -14.02 -9.37
C GLN A 192 -8.58 -12.55 -9.73
N LEU A 193 -9.51 -12.26 -10.66
CA LEU A 193 -9.87 -10.89 -11.02
C LEU A 193 -10.44 -10.14 -9.81
N THR A 194 -11.42 -10.74 -9.13
CA THR A 194 -12.06 -10.09 -7.97
C THR A 194 -11.03 -9.82 -6.88
N TYR A 195 -10.09 -10.73 -6.62
CA TYR A 195 -9.00 -10.50 -5.67
C TYR A 195 -8.14 -9.31 -6.07
N LEU A 196 -7.63 -9.25 -7.29
CA LEU A 196 -6.75 -8.15 -7.71
C LEU A 196 -7.48 -6.81 -7.74
N VAL A 197 -8.72 -6.78 -8.25
CA VAL A 197 -9.56 -5.58 -8.27
C VAL A 197 -9.87 -5.12 -6.84
N PHE A 198 -10.26 -6.04 -5.96
CA PHE A 198 -10.52 -5.75 -4.54
C PHE A 198 -9.28 -5.17 -3.86
N ARG A 199 -8.08 -5.69 -4.14
CA ARG A 199 -6.83 -5.16 -3.58
C ARG A 199 -6.56 -3.71 -3.99
N ILE A 200 -6.91 -3.31 -5.20
CA ILE A 200 -6.78 -1.91 -5.66
C ILE A 200 -7.85 -1.04 -4.98
N ILE A 201 -9.09 -1.52 -4.86
CA ILE A 201 -10.17 -0.85 -4.15
C ILE A 201 -9.80 -0.61 -2.68
N ASP A 202 -9.28 -1.63 -2.01
CA ASP A 202 -8.82 -1.60 -0.61
C ASP A 202 -7.66 -0.61 -0.42
N PHE A 203 -6.68 -0.60 -1.35
CA PHE A 203 -5.56 0.35 -1.30
C PHE A 203 -6.00 1.82 -1.29
N PHE A 204 -7.10 2.16 -1.97
CA PHE A 204 -7.65 3.52 -2.04
C PHE A 204 -8.85 3.75 -1.11
N HIS A 205 -9.22 2.78 -0.28
CA HIS A 205 -10.38 2.83 0.63
C HIS A 205 -11.70 3.15 -0.11
N MET A 206 -11.93 2.48 -1.24
CA MET A 206 -13.12 2.67 -2.08
C MET A 206 -14.21 1.61 -1.83
N GLU A 207 -14.07 0.75 -0.82
CA GLU A 207 -14.89 -0.45 -0.60
C GLU A 207 -16.38 -0.12 -0.44
N SER A 208 -16.69 1.03 0.18
CA SER A 208 -18.06 1.50 0.37
C SER A 208 -18.80 1.84 -0.93
N PHE A 209 -18.08 2.04 -2.04
CA PHE A 209 -18.67 2.31 -3.34
C PHE A 209 -19.13 1.07 -4.09
N PHE A 210 -18.63 -0.11 -3.74
CA PHE A 210 -18.84 -1.36 -4.47
C PHE A 210 -19.69 -2.36 -3.67
N ASN A 211 -20.52 -3.11 -4.37
CA ASN A 211 -21.38 -4.13 -3.81
C ASN A 211 -20.77 -5.54 -3.91
N PHE A 212 -19.97 -5.91 -2.91
CA PHE A 212 -19.37 -7.25 -2.80
C PHE A 212 -20.33 -8.36 -2.34
N SER A 213 -21.65 -8.20 -2.47
CA SER A 213 -22.60 -9.20 -1.96
C SER A 213 -22.56 -10.51 -2.74
N HIS A 214 -22.36 -10.46 -4.06
CA HIS A 214 -22.31 -11.64 -4.92
C HIS A 214 -21.09 -12.50 -4.61
N ILE A 215 -19.91 -11.90 -4.51
CA ILE A 215 -18.70 -12.64 -4.15
C ILE A 215 -18.77 -13.19 -2.72
N LYS A 216 -19.34 -12.44 -1.76
CA LYS A 216 -19.53 -12.91 -0.38
C LYS A 216 -20.45 -14.12 -0.30
N GLN A 217 -21.52 -14.14 -1.09
CA GLN A 217 -22.42 -15.29 -1.17
C GLN A 217 -21.71 -16.50 -1.77
N TYR A 218 -21.03 -16.30 -2.90
CA TYR A 218 -20.31 -17.36 -3.60
C TYR A 218 -19.25 -18.04 -2.72
N LEU A 219 -18.44 -17.26 -2.01
CA LEU A 219 -17.39 -17.79 -1.11
C LEU A 219 -17.97 -18.70 -0.02
N LYS A 220 -19.17 -18.40 0.49
CA LYS A 220 -19.85 -19.20 1.52
C LYS A 220 -20.46 -20.47 0.97
N GLU A 221 -21.09 -20.39 -0.20
CA GLU A 221 -21.89 -21.47 -0.76
C GLU A 221 -21.07 -22.50 -1.55
N ASN A 222 -19.88 -22.11 -2.05
CA ASN A 222 -19.13 -22.89 -3.05
C ASN A 222 -17.68 -23.15 -2.62
N ILE A 223 -17.43 -23.42 -1.33
CA ILE A 223 -16.06 -23.68 -0.82
C ILE A 223 -15.31 -24.77 -1.60
N ASP A 224 -16.02 -25.81 -2.06
CA ASP A 224 -15.45 -26.90 -2.85
C ASP A 224 -15.02 -26.48 -4.26
N GLU A 225 -15.58 -25.39 -4.80
CA GLU A 225 -15.23 -24.90 -6.14
C GLU A 225 -13.95 -24.05 -6.14
N TRP A 226 -13.62 -23.43 -5.01
CA TRP A 226 -12.47 -22.53 -4.92
C TRP A 226 -11.35 -23.00 -4.01
N LEU A 227 -11.60 -23.98 -3.13
CA LEU A 227 -10.55 -24.63 -2.33
C LEU A 227 -9.86 -25.71 -3.17
N VAL A 228 -9.27 -25.29 -4.28
CA VAL A 228 -8.58 -26.12 -5.25
C VAL A 228 -7.26 -25.48 -5.64
N ASP A 229 -6.26 -26.32 -5.92
CA ASP A 229 -5.01 -25.93 -6.55
C ASP A 229 -5.17 -26.03 -8.08
N VAL A 230 -4.54 -25.13 -8.84
CA VAL A 230 -4.69 -25.08 -10.30
C VAL A 230 -3.36 -25.00 -11.03
N PRO A 231 -3.24 -25.62 -12.22
CA PRO A 231 -2.07 -25.42 -13.06
C PRO A 231 -1.98 -23.97 -13.55
N LEU A 232 -0.74 -23.46 -13.71
CA LEU A 232 -0.40 -22.11 -14.19
C LEU A 232 -0.59 -20.98 -13.16
N ILE A 233 -0.20 -21.22 -11.91
CA ILE A 233 -0.06 -20.16 -10.90
C ILE A 233 1.18 -19.33 -11.20
N SER A 234 1.05 -18.02 -11.02
CA SER A 234 2.17 -17.10 -11.02
C SER A 234 1.92 -15.95 -10.06
N LEU A 235 2.92 -15.12 -9.83
CA LEU A 235 2.73 -13.91 -9.02
C LEU A 235 1.71 -12.95 -9.66
N LYS A 236 1.54 -13.00 -11.00
CA LYS A 236 0.51 -12.25 -11.74
C LYS A 236 -0.88 -12.84 -11.61
N ASN A 237 -0.96 -14.16 -11.51
CA ASN A 237 -2.21 -14.93 -11.45
C ASN A 237 -2.23 -15.73 -10.14
N PRO A 238 -2.66 -15.11 -9.04
CA PRO A 238 -2.59 -15.70 -7.71
C PRO A 238 -3.42 -16.97 -7.60
N ASP A 239 -3.02 -17.88 -6.74
CA ASP A 239 -3.72 -19.16 -6.58
C ASP A 239 -5.20 -18.97 -6.17
N ILE A 240 -6.09 -19.84 -6.66
CA ILE A 240 -7.54 -19.72 -6.45
C ILE A 240 -7.88 -19.89 -4.98
N TYR A 241 -7.33 -20.93 -4.32
CA TYR A 241 -7.59 -21.14 -2.90
C TYR A 241 -7.09 -19.96 -2.07
N PHE A 242 -5.95 -19.37 -2.44
CA PHE A 242 -5.42 -18.20 -1.74
C PHE A 242 -6.33 -16.99 -1.92
N CYS A 243 -6.82 -16.73 -3.14
CA CYS A 243 -7.79 -15.66 -3.41
C CYS A 243 -9.06 -15.84 -2.56
N GLY A 244 -9.61 -17.06 -2.51
CA GLY A 244 -10.79 -17.39 -1.72
C GLY A 244 -10.59 -17.18 -0.22
N ILE A 245 -9.49 -17.69 0.35
CA ILE A 245 -9.13 -17.49 1.76
C ILE A 245 -8.94 -16.01 2.08
N TYR A 246 -8.20 -15.28 1.22
CA TYR A 246 -7.91 -13.87 1.42
C TYR A 246 -9.20 -13.04 1.43
N LEU A 247 -10.06 -13.20 0.43
CA LEU A 247 -11.32 -12.48 0.31
C LEU A 247 -12.26 -12.84 1.47
N ALA A 248 -12.36 -14.12 1.85
CA ALA A 248 -13.19 -14.55 2.98
C ALA A 248 -12.75 -13.89 4.29
N LYS A 249 -11.44 -13.79 4.56
CA LYS A 249 -10.90 -13.10 5.74
C LYS A 249 -11.19 -11.59 5.70
N HIS A 250 -10.94 -10.93 4.57
CA HIS A 250 -11.15 -9.47 4.44
C HIS A 250 -12.64 -9.08 4.52
N PHE A 251 -13.53 -9.93 4.01
CA PHE A 251 -14.97 -9.73 4.13
C PHE A 251 -15.56 -10.23 5.47
N ASN A 252 -14.72 -10.69 6.40
CA ASN A 252 -15.13 -11.24 7.69
C ASN A 252 -16.20 -12.34 7.57
N LEU A 253 -16.03 -13.25 6.62
CA LEU A 253 -16.95 -14.37 6.40
C LEU A 253 -16.57 -15.55 7.30
N LEU A 254 -17.59 -16.20 7.86
CA LEU A 254 -17.42 -17.48 8.55
C LEU A 254 -17.29 -18.58 7.49
N VAL A 255 -16.10 -19.15 7.36
CA VAL A 255 -15.77 -20.28 6.48
C VAL A 255 -15.31 -21.47 7.34
N ASP A 256 -15.33 -22.67 6.76
CA ASP A 256 -14.88 -23.89 7.45
C ASP A 256 -13.35 -23.92 7.57
N ASP A 257 -12.85 -23.37 8.67
CA ASP A 257 -11.42 -23.32 8.99
C ASP A 257 -10.78 -24.72 9.05
N GLN A 258 -11.53 -25.76 9.46
CA GLN A 258 -10.99 -27.12 9.53
C GLN A 258 -10.79 -27.70 8.15
N LYS A 259 -11.76 -27.50 7.26
CA LYS A 259 -11.66 -27.94 5.86
C LYS A 259 -10.50 -27.27 5.15
N ILE A 260 -10.33 -25.95 5.32
CA ILE A 260 -9.21 -25.20 4.74
C ILE A 260 -7.86 -25.71 5.27
N LYS A 261 -7.75 -25.92 6.58
CA LYS A 261 -6.51 -26.47 7.19
C LYS A 261 -6.22 -27.90 6.71
N GLY A 262 -7.25 -28.71 6.51
CA GLY A 262 -7.14 -30.04 5.91
C GLY A 262 -6.59 -29.99 4.49
N PHE A 263 -7.13 -29.09 3.65
CA PHE A 263 -6.63 -28.85 2.30
C PHE A 263 -5.16 -28.40 2.29
N LEU A 264 -4.81 -27.39 3.09
CA LEU A 264 -3.43 -26.91 3.21
C LEU A 264 -2.47 -28.01 3.69
N SER A 265 -2.93 -28.90 4.57
CA SER A 265 -2.14 -30.04 5.04
C SER A 265 -1.89 -31.09 3.95
N ASN A 266 -2.79 -31.27 2.99
CA ASN A 266 -2.56 -32.18 1.87
C ASN A 266 -1.63 -31.54 0.85
N LEU A 267 -1.86 -30.26 0.53
CA LEU A 267 -1.06 -29.50 -0.44
C LEU A 267 0.43 -29.48 -0.09
N ILE A 268 0.76 -29.37 1.19
CA ILE A 268 2.17 -29.40 1.63
C ILE A 268 2.82 -30.77 1.46
N GLU A 269 2.10 -31.86 1.74
CA GLU A 269 2.65 -33.21 1.58
C GLU A 269 2.83 -33.53 0.09
N GLU A 270 1.87 -33.13 -0.76
CA GLU A 270 2.00 -33.24 -2.22
C GLU A 270 3.21 -32.47 -2.75
N ALA A 271 3.39 -31.21 -2.33
CA ALA A 271 4.53 -30.40 -2.75
C ALA A 271 5.88 -30.99 -2.31
N ILE A 272 5.94 -31.59 -1.11
CA ILE A 272 7.16 -32.23 -0.59
C ILE A 272 7.46 -33.55 -1.32
N ASP A 273 6.45 -34.28 -1.75
CA ASP A 273 6.60 -35.56 -2.46
C ASP A 273 6.88 -35.36 -3.96
N GLU A 274 6.35 -34.31 -4.58
CA GLU A 274 6.48 -34.04 -6.02
C GLU A 274 7.80 -33.35 -6.39
N PHE A 275 8.30 -32.42 -5.57
CA PHE A 275 9.46 -31.59 -5.91
C PHE A 275 10.68 -31.91 -5.05
N ASP A 276 11.85 -32.00 -5.69
CA ASP A 276 13.15 -32.12 -4.99
C ASP A 276 13.46 -30.85 -4.19
N SER A 277 13.09 -29.67 -4.72
CA SER A 277 13.25 -28.37 -4.05
C SER A 277 12.02 -27.48 -4.26
N PRO A 278 10.98 -27.64 -3.43
CA PRO A 278 9.70 -26.93 -3.61
C PRO A 278 9.85 -25.41 -3.71
N LEU A 279 10.71 -24.80 -2.88
CA LEU A 279 10.93 -23.35 -2.89
C LEU A 279 11.45 -22.81 -4.22
N ILE A 280 12.23 -23.60 -4.97
CA ILE A 280 12.87 -23.16 -6.22
C ILE A 280 12.10 -23.64 -7.46
N GLU A 281 11.53 -24.84 -7.41
CA GLU A 281 10.81 -25.44 -8.55
C GLU A 281 9.35 -24.98 -8.62
N ALA A 282 8.73 -24.79 -7.45
CA ALA A 282 7.35 -24.37 -7.29
C ALA A 282 7.26 -23.10 -6.44
N THR A 283 8.10 -22.10 -6.74
CA THR A 283 8.21 -20.86 -5.97
C THR A 283 6.87 -20.17 -5.75
N ASP A 284 6.05 -20.05 -6.79
CA ASP A 284 4.77 -19.32 -6.73
C ASP A 284 3.74 -20.06 -5.87
N GLY A 285 3.59 -21.37 -6.08
CA GLY A 285 2.72 -22.23 -5.26
C GLY A 285 3.17 -22.24 -3.80
N THR A 286 4.47 -22.38 -3.54
CA THR A 286 5.04 -22.29 -2.19
C THR A 286 4.75 -20.93 -1.56
N TYR A 287 4.86 -19.83 -2.31
CA TYR A 287 4.58 -18.49 -1.80
C TYR A 287 3.11 -18.30 -1.39
N TYR A 288 2.16 -18.72 -2.24
CA TYR A 288 0.74 -18.61 -1.91
C TYR A 288 0.32 -19.56 -0.80
N PHE A 289 0.91 -20.75 -0.73
CA PHE A 289 0.72 -21.68 0.37
C PHE A 289 1.13 -21.06 1.72
N LEU A 290 2.33 -20.48 1.79
CA LEU A 290 2.83 -19.84 3.01
C LEU A 290 1.95 -18.65 3.44
N LYS A 291 1.45 -17.86 2.49
CA LYS A 291 0.49 -16.78 2.79
C LYS A 291 -0.85 -17.30 3.30
N ALA A 292 -1.41 -18.32 2.65
CA ALA A 292 -2.67 -18.93 3.09
C ALA A 292 -2.53 -19.54 4.49
N LYS A 293 -1.40 -20.21 4.75
CA LYS A 293 -1.04 -20.72 6.08
C LYS A 293 -1.05 -19.62 7.15
N GLU A 294 -0.46 -18.46 6.87
CA GLU A 294 -0.44 -17.32 7.80
C GLU A 294 -1.86 -16.80 8.07
N LEU A 295 -2.68 -16.61 7.04
CA LEU A 295 -4.09 -16.18 7.18
C LEU A 295 -4.96 -17.15 8.00
N MET A 296 -4.57 -18.43 8.05
CA MET A 296 -5.30 -19.48 8.73
C MET A 296 -4.66 -19.89 10.07
N ASP A 297 -3.60 -19.22 10.52
CA ASP A 297 -2.81 -19.62 11.69
C ASP A 297 -2.39 -21.11 11.66
N TYR A 298 -2.11 -21.64 10.46
CA TYR A 298 -1.66 -23.01 10.28
C TYR A 298 -0.16 -23.12 10.62
N LYS A 299 0.23 -24.10 11.42
CA LYS A 299 1.63 -24.27 11.86
C LYS A 299 2.28 -25.43 11.13
N LEU A 300 3.50 -25.22 10.66
CA LEU A 300 4.32 -26.24 10.01
C LEU A 300 5.32 -26.80 11.01
N THR A 301 5.65 -28.07 10.84
CA THR A 301 6.71 -28.72 11.63
C THR A 301 8.09 -28.30 11.11
N PRO A 302 9.16 -28.37 11.95
CA PRO A 302 10.51 -28.11 11.49
C PRO A 302 10.97 -28.99 10.33
N ASP A 303 10.49 -30.24 10.27
CA ASP A 303 10.80 -31.17 9.17
C ASP A 303 10.21 -30.69 7.84
N GLN A 304 8.91 -30.35 7.83
CA GLN A 304 8.24 -29.77 6.67
C GLN A 304 8.93 -28.47 6.20
N LEU A 305 9.34 -27.59 7.12
CA LEU A 305 10.07 -26.38 6.77
C LEU A 305 11.43 -26.68 6.12
N ASN A 306 12.17 -27.68 6.63
CA ASN A 306 13.45 -28.06 6.02
C ASN A 306 13.26 -28.63 4.62
N LYS A 307 12.26 -29.50 4.41
CA LYS A 307 11.97 -30.08 3.09
C LYS A 307 11.49 -29.04 2.08
N LEU A 308 10.71 -28.06 2.52
CA LEU A 308 10.28 -26.95 1.67
C LEU A 308 11.45 -26.06 1.23
N PHE A 309 12.34 -25.72 2.17
CA PHE A 309 13.25 -24.58 1.99
C PHE A 309 14.69 -24.94 1.68
N LEU A 310 15.12 -26.19 1.86
CA LEU A 310 16.48 -26.61 1.49
C LEU A 310 16.53 -27.00 0.01
N ALA A 311 17.62 -26.61 -0.65
CA ALA A 311 17.78 -26.76 -2.09
C ALA A 311 19.22 -27.16 -2.44
N ASP A 312 19.33 -28.07 -3.39
CA ASP A 312 20.60 -28.51 -3.95
C ASP A 312 21.32 -27.39 -4.71
N SER A 313 22.65 -27.49 -4.80
CA SER A 313 23.48 -26.49 -5.48
C SER A 313 23.15 -26.33 -6.97
N LYS A 314 22.60 -27.37 -7.63
CA LYS A 314 22.21 -27.33 -9.06
C LYS A 314 21.23 -26.20 -9.38
N TYR A 315 20.37 -25.83 -8.43
CA TYR A 315 19.35 -24.79 -8.60
C TYR A 315 19.90 -23.35 -8.55
N PHE A 316 21.14 -23.18 -8.09
CA PHE A 316 21.81 -21.88 -7.99
C PHE A 316 22.77 -21.63 -9.16
N GLU A 317 22.82 -22.55 -10.12
CA GLU A 317 23.64 -22.38 -11.32
C GLU A 317 23.06 -21.26 -12.21
N PRO A 318 23.92 -20.47 -12.90
CA PRO A 318 23.47 -19.34 -13.71
C PRO A 318 22.42 -19.72 -14.78
N ASN A 319 22.53 -20.91 -15.36
CA ASN A 319 21.58 -21.38 -16.37
C ASN A 319 20.18 -21.62 -15.79
N TYR A 320 20.09 -22.08 -14.54
CA TYR A 320 18.81 -22.29 -13.86
C TYR A 320 18.21 -20.94 -13.47
N LEU A 321 18.97 -20.10 -12.78
CA LEU A 321 18.52 -18.80 -12.29
C LEU A 321 18.08 -17.85 -13.42
N LYS A 322 18.74 -17.92 -14.59
CA LYS A 322 18.34 -17.15 -15.77
C LYS A 322 16.90 -17.43 -16.22
N ASN A 323 16.39 -18.64 -15.97
CA ASN A 323 15.05 -19.06 -16.40
C ASN A 323 13.95 -18.70 -15.41
N LEU A 324 14.30 -18.32 -14.17
CA LEU A 324 13.33 -17.84 -13.18
C LEU A 324 12.97 -16.38 -13.42
N GLU A 325 11.73 -16.00 -13.10
CA GLU A 325 11.30 -14.59 -13.11
C GLU A 325 12.02 -13.79 -12.02
N THR A 326 12.18 -12.48 -12.24
CA THR A 326 12.85 -11.58 -11.29
C THR A 326 12.11 -11.57 -9.95
N SER A 327 10.78 -11.61 -10.00
CA SER A 327 9.91 -11.69 -8.84
C SER A 327 10.09 -13.00 -8.08
N GLN A 328 10.18 -14.15 -8.77
CA GLN A 328 10.47 -15.45 -8.16
C GLN A 328 11.84 -15.46 -7.45
N LEU A 329 12.89 -14.94 -8.11
CA LEU A 329 14.22 -14.81 -7.49
C LEU A 329 14.17 -14.02 -6.18
N VAL A 330 13.43 -12.92 -6.16
CA VAL A 330 13.22 -12.13 -4.94
C VAL A 330 12.39 -12.89 -3.90
N VAL A 331 11.31 -13.55 -4.31
CA VAL A 331 10.42 -14.30 -3.41
C VAL A 331 11.16 -15.41 -2.70
N ILE A 332 12.07 -16.12 -3.38
CA ILE A 332 12.98 -17.10 -2.77
C ILE A 332 13.76 -16.44 -1.62
N LEU A 333 14.45 -15.32 -1.88
CA LEU A 333 15.21 -14.61 -0.85
C LEU A 333 14.33 -14.10 0.29
N LYS A 334 13.11 -13.63 -0.03
CA LYS A 334 12.13 -13.16 0.95
C LYS A 334 11.72 -14.29 1.88
N ILE A 335 11.36 -15.47 1.35
CA ILE A 335 10.94 -16.63 2.15
C ILE A 335 12.10 -17.09 3.04
N LEU A 336 13.31 -17.20 2.48
CA LEU A 336 14.49 -17.57 3.26
C LEU A 336 14.76 -16.58 4.40
N ASN A 337 14.56 -15.28 4.16
CA ASN A 337 14.70 -14.25 5.20
C ASN A 337 13.62 -14.39 6.28
N LEU A 338 12.34 -14.46 5.86
CA LEU A 338 11.17 -14.54 6.74
C LEU A 338 11.25 -15.74 7.70
N TYR A 339 11.75 -16.88 7.24
CA TYR A 339 11.84 -18.10 8.02
C TYR A 339 13.22 -18.33 8.67
N ASN A 340 14.16 -17.37 8.57
CA ASN A 340 15.53 -17.47 9.08
C ASN A 340 16.34 -18.65 8.49
N TYR A 341 16.20 -18.89 7.19
CA TYR A 341 16.96 -19.89 6.44
C TYR A 341 18.13 -19.31 5.64
N LEU A 342 18.28 -17.99 5.53
CA LEU A 342 19.41 -17.37 4.80
C LEU A 342 20.77 -17.91 5.25
N ASP A 343 21.00 -18.01 6.56
CA ASP A 343 22.27 -18.48 7.14
C ASP A 343 22.50 -20.00 6.98
N LYS A 344 21.49 -20.74 6.54
CA LYS A 344 21.63 -22.17 6.22
C LYS A 344 22.15 -22.41 4.81
N TYR A 345 22.23 -21.37 3.99
CA TYR A 345 22.77 -21.42 2.65
C TYR A 345 24.20 -20.90 2.61
N GLU A 346 25.02 -21.50 1.76
CA GLU A 346 26.35 -20.98 1.44
C GLU A 346 26.23 -19.57 0.83
N PRO A 347 27.08 -18.59 1.23
CA PRO A 347 27.02 -17.23 0.73
C PRO A 347 27.03 -17.12 -0.80
N GLU A 348 27.75 -18.02 -1.47
CA GLU A 348 27.86 -18.11 -2.93
C GLU A 348 26.49 -18.32 -3.59
N LYS A 349 25.61 -19.13 -2.98
CA LYS A 349 24.25 -19.42 -3.48
C LYS A 349 23.36 -18.19 -3.41
N ILE A 350 23.40 -17.48 -2.29
CA ILE A 350 22.65 -16.24 -2.10
C ILE A 350 23.16 -15.15 -3.05
N ASN A 351 24.48 -15.04 -3.19
CA ASN A 351 25.11 -14.09 -4.11
C ASN A 351 24.77 -14.39 -5.58
N ALA A 352 24.65 -15.66 -5.98
CA ALA A 352 24.25 -16.03 -7.33
C ALA A 352 22.86 -15.46 -7.69
N ILE A 353 21.88 -15.59 -6.78
CA ILE A 353 20.54 -15.01 -6.97
C ILE A 353 20.62 -13.49 -7.06
N LEU A 354 21.33 -12.84 -6.13
CA LEU A 354 21.47 -11.39 -6.11
C LEU A 354 22.13 -10.84 -7.38
N SER A 355 23.20 -11.47 -7.85
CA SER A 355 23.87 -11.10 -9.09
C SER A 355 22.95 -11.26 -10.31
N GLU A 356 22.13 -12.31 -10.36
CA GLU A 356 21.16 -12.46 -11.44
C GLU A 356 20.09 -11.35 -11.41
N ILE A 357 19.61 -10.93 -10.24
CA ILE A 357 18.67 -9.81 -10.09
C ILE A 357 19.32 -8.48 -10.54
N GLU A 358 20.57 -8.23 -10.14
CA GLU A 358 21.30 -7.01 -10.52
C GLU A 358 21.46 -6.88 -12.04
N LEU A 359 21.63 -7.99 -12.76
CA LEU A 359 21.71 -8.00 -14.23
C LEU A 359 20.39 -7.65 -14.94
N ARG A 360 19.27 -7.59 -14.21
CA ARG A 360 17.92 -7.28 -14.72
C ARG A 360 17.50 -5.84 -14.42
N MET A 361 18.37 -5.07 -13.78
CA MET A 361 18.16 -3.66 -13.46
C MET A 361 18.83 -2.79 -14.53
N THR A 362 18.02 -2.29 -15.47
CA THR A 362 18.46 -1.45 -16.59
C THR A 362 18.14 0.02 -16.36
N ASP A 363 18.72 0.92 -17.15
CA ASP A 363 18.44 2.37 -17.07
C ASP A 363 16.95 2.69 -17.33
N ASP A 364 16.29 1.86 -18.15
CA ASP A 364 14.88 2.00 -18.49
C ASP A 364 13.95 1.42 -17.40
N GLY A 365 14.45 0.56 -16.51
CA GLY A 365 13.67 -0.08 -15.46
C GLY A 365 14.10 -1.52 -15.17
N ILE A 366 13.25 -2.25 -14.44
CA ILE A 366 13.53 -3.61 -13.96
C ILE A 366 12.77 -4.63 -14.81
N THR A 367 13.50 -5.54 -15.46
CA THR A 367 12.92 -6.54 -16.37
C THR A 367 12.41 -7.78 -15.63
N GLN A 368 11.36 -8.44 -16.16
CA GLN A 368 10.82 -9.69 -15.60
C GLN A 368 11.78 -10.86 -15.79
N TYR A 369 12.53 -10.86 -16.90
CA TYR A 369 13.58 -11.82 -17.24
C TYR A 369 14.79 -11.07 -17.77
N ARG A 370 15.97 -11.71 -17.84
CA ARG A 370 17.21 -11.07 -18.33
C ARG A 370 17.02 -10.31 -19.64
N ASP A 371 16.33 -10.91 -20.60
CA ASP A 371 16.06 -10.34 -21.94
C ASP A 371 14.55 -10.03 -22.12
N GLY A 372 13.82 -9.85 -21.00
CA GLY A 372 12.37 -9.67 -20.97
C GLY A 372 11.91 -8.21 -20.92
N PHE A 373 10.60 -8.01 -20.90
CA PHE A 373 10.01 -6.68 -20.73
C PHE A 373 10.12 -6.19 -19.29
N ILE A 374 10.08 -4.87 -19.11
CA ILE A 374 10.01 -4.23 -17.80
C ILE A 374 8.61 -4.43 -17.24
N SER A 375 8.47 -4.91 -16.01
CA SER A 375 7.17 -5.20 -15.36
C SER A 375 7.02 -4.43 -14.04
N SER A 376 5.78 -4.13 -13.67
CA SER A 376 5.48 -3.53 -12.36
C SER A 376 5.70 -4.53 -11.24
N GLU A 377 5.47 -5.82 -11.51
CA GLU A 377 5.75 -6.91 -10.58
C GLU A 377 7.24 -6.98 -10.21
N ALA A 378 8.14 -7.05 -11.20
CA ALA A 378 9.57 -7.10 -10.94
C ALA A 378 10.04 -5.82 -10.22
N THR A 379 9.48 -4.67 -10.59
CA THR A 379 9.76 -3.39 -9.91
C THR A 379 9.38 -3.44 -8.44
N TYR A 380 8.18 -3.90 -8.10
CA TYR A 380 7.72 -4.05 -6.72
C TYR A 380 8.64 -4.98 -5.90
N TYR A 381 8.94 -6.15 -6.44
CA TYR A 381 9.74 -7.13 -5.71
C TYR A 381 11.19 -6.67 -5.52
N VAL A 382 11.84 -6.08 -6.54
CA VAL A 382 13.20 -5.54 -6.37
C VAL A 382 13.25 -4.34 -5.42
N LEU A 383 12.22 -3.48 -5.41
CA LEU A 383 12.06 -2.46 -4.37
C LEU A 383 12.02 -3.09 -2.98
N PHE A 384 11.18 -4.10 -2.79
CA PHE A 384 11.04 -4.81 -1.52
C PHE A 384 12.35 -5.51 -1.10
N LEU A 385 13.06 -6.13 -2.04
CA LEU A 385 14.37 -6.76 -1.81
C LEU A 385 15.35 -5.80 -1.18
N ASN A 386 15.53 -4.64 -1.81
CA ASN A 386 16.47 -3.65 -1.33
C ASN A 386 16.01 -3.03 -0.01
N TYR A 387 14.70 -2.99 0.25
CA TYR A 387 14.19 -2.59 1.55
C TYR A 387 14.54 -3.58 2.66
N PHE A 388 14.24 -4.87 2.51
CA PHE A 388 14.47 -5.83 3.58
C PHE A 388 15.96 -6.14 3.82
N ARG A 389 16.82 -5.82 2.85
CA ARG A 389 18.28 -5.98 2.92
C ARG A 389 19.06 -4.71 3.27
N ASP A 390 18.39 -3.58 3.48
CA ASP A 390 19.04 -2.27 3.73
C ASP A 390 19.97 -1.82 2.59
N THR A 391 19.56 -1.98 1.34
CA THR A 391 20.34 -1.58 0.15
C THR A 391 19.58 -0.65 -0.79
N LEU A 392 18.63 0.13 -0.27
CA LEU A 392 17.78 1.04 -1.06
C LEU A 392 18.56 2.12 -1.82
N GLU A 393 19.72 2.52 -1.31
CA GLU A 393 20.67 3.42 -1.98
C GLU A 393 21.02 2.98 -3.41
N LYS A 394 21.06 1.66 -3.69
CA LYS A 394 21.31 1.12 -5.03
C LYS A 394 20.26 1.56 -6.05
N LEU A 395 19.06 1.91 -5.59
CA LEU A 395 17.92 2.26 -6.42
C LEU A 395 17.87 3.76 -6.78
N GLU A 396 18.67 4.63 -6.16
CA GLU A 396 18.61 6.09 -6.39
C GLU A 396 18.89 6.48 -7.85
N LYS A 397 19.71 5.69 -8.55
CA LYS A 397 20.12 5.95 -9.93
C LYS A 397 19.03 5.62 -10.96
N TYR A 398 18.04 4.80 -10.62
CA TYR A 398 17.01 4.34 -11.56
C TYR A 398 15.75 5.22 -11.52
N PRO A 399 15.11 5.52 -12.67
CA PRO A 399 13.90 6.35 -12.73
C PRO A 399 12.62 5.57 -12.38
N LEU A 400 12.60 4.90 -11.21
CA LEU A 400 11.53 3.97 -10.84
C LEU A 400 10.15 4.65 -10.76
N LEU A 401 10.08 5.82 -10.12
CA LEU A 401 8.79 6.49 -9.92
C LEU A 401 8.15 6.95 -11.25
N ASP A 402 8.93 7.43 -12.21
CA ASP A 402 8.40 7.85 -13.51
C ASP A 402 7.75 6.69 -14.27
N ASN A 403 8.43 5.53 -14.24
CA ASN A 403 7.96 4.30 -14.84
C ASN A 403 6.68 3.79 -14.17
N ILE A 404 6.62 3.81 -12.83
CA ILE A 404 5.43 3.38 -12.07
C ILE A 404 4.23 4.26 -12.43
N ILE A 405 4.39 5.59 -12.37
CA ILE A 405 3.30 6.53 -12.66
C ILE A 405 2.82 6.38 -14.10
N SER A 406 3.75 6.34 -15.06
CA SER A 406 3.40 6.24 -16.48
C SER A 406 2.68 4.92 -16.82
N ARG A 407 3.04 3.82 -16.15
CA ARG A 407 2.32 2.54 -16.27
C ARG A 407 0.91 2.59 -15.71
N ILE A 408 0.71 3.23 -14.55
CA ILE A 408 -0.63 3.40 -13.97
C ILE A 408 -1.54 4.09 -14.98
N PHE A 409 -1.13 5.26 -15.49
CA PHE A 409 -1.95 6.01 -16.45
C PHE A 409 -2.21 5.23 -17.75
N ARG A 410 -1.17 4.63 -18.34
CA ARG A 410 -1.31 3.83 -19.56
C ARG A 410 -2.24 2.64 -19.35
N ASN A 411 -2.08 1.91 -18.25
CA ASN A 411 -2.88 0.73 -17.98
C ASN A 411 -4.34 1.11 -17.68
N LEU A 412 -4.59 2.23 -17.00
CA LEU A 412 -5.96 2.72 -16.79
C LEU A 412 -6.66 3.13 -18.08
N GLU A 413 -5.92 3.70 -19.03
CA GLU A 413 -6.45 4.10 -20.34
C GLU A 413 -6.97 2.89 -21.13
N ILE A 414 -6.19 1.80 -21.16
CA ILE A 414 -6.50 0.60 -21.95
C ILE A 414 -7.33 -0.45 -21.20
N LEU A 415 -7.44 -0.34 -19.89
CA LEU A 415 -8.19 -1.30 -19.08
C LEU A 415 -9.67 -1.25 -19.42
N ASP A 416 -10.27 -2.40 -19.65
CA ASP A 416 -11.70 -2.55 -19.87
C ASP A 416 -12.26 -3.61 -18.92
N PHE A 417 -13.34 -3.26 -18.22
CA PHE A 417 -14.00 -4.14 -17.26
C PHE A 417 -15.14 -4.85 -17.99
N CYS A 418 -14.99 -6.14 -18.24
CA CYS A 418 -15.94 -6.98 -18.94
C CYS A 418 -15.59 -8.46 -18.73
N SER A 419 -16.39 -9.38 -19.28
CA SER A 419 -16.09 -10.81 -19.19
C SER A 419 -14.74 -11.24 -19.80
N GLU A 420 -14.11 -10.37 -20.59
CA GLU A 420 -12.80 -10.58 -21.21
C GLU A 420 -11.70 -9.70 -20.57
N THR A 421 -11.93 -9.17 -19.36
CA THR A 421 -10.93 -8.34 -18.66
C THR A 421 -9.59 -9.07 -18.55
N ASN A 422 -8.54 -8.38 -18.98
CA ASN A 422 -7.19 -8.93 -18.99
C ASN A 422 -6.57 -8.90 -17.58
N ASN A 423 -6.41 -10.09 -16.99
CA ASN A 423 -5.73 -10.30 -15.70
C ASN A 423 -4.33 -9.65 -15.63
N ASP A 424 -3.54 -9.72 -16.70
CA ASP A 424 -2.18 -9.17 -16.72
C ASP A 424 -2.19 -7.63 -16.60
N LEU A 425 -3.18 -6.96 -17.20
CA LEU A 425 -3.32 -5.50 -17.09
C LEU A 425 -3.71 -5.08 -15.67
N ILE A 426 -4.66 -5.80 -15.06
CA ILE A 426 -5.07 -5.58 -13.66
C ILE A 426 -3.89 -5.86 -12.72
N SER A 427 -3.15 -6.94 -12.95
CA SER A 427 -1.96 -7.31 -12.17
C SER A 427 -0.86 -6.25 -12.26
N GLU A 428 -0.54 -5.74 -13.45
CA GLU A 428 0.43 -4.66 -13.62
C GLU A 428 -0.02 -3.38 -12.88
N LEU A 429 -1.32 -3.05 -12.92
CA LEU A 429 -1.87 -1.93 -12.15
C LEU A 429 -1.72 -2.16 -10.64
N PHE A 430 -2.11 -3.34 -10.15
CA PHE A 430 -1.99 -3.75 -8.75
C PHE A 430 -0.54 -3.61 -8.24
N TYR A 431 0.44 -4.17 -8.95
CA TYR A 431 1.85 -4.08 -8.56
C TYR A 431 2.42 -2.66 -8.66
N SER A 432 1.86 -1.82 -9.54
CA SER A 432 2.23 -0.40 -9.58
C SER A 432 1.76 0.33 -8.31
N CYS A 433 0.53 0.06 -7.85
CA CYS A 433 0.02 0.57 -6.58
C CYS A 433 0.82 0.04 -5.38
N GLU A 434 1.15 -1.25 -5.36
CA GLU A 434 2.01 -1.84 -4.31
C GLU A 434 3.41 -1.23 -4.30
N SER A 435 3.98 -0.90 -5.47
CA SER A 435 5.25 -0.17 -5.56
C SER A 435 5.14 1.23 -4.96
N LEU A 436 4.06 1.97 -5.27
CA LEU A 436 3.80 3.27 -4.63
C LEU A 436 3.68 3.13 -3.12
N LYS A 437 3.05 2.05 -2.61
CA LYS A 437 3.00 1.77 -1.18
C LYS A 437 4.39 1.75 -0.56
N LEU A 438 5.30 0.98 -1.14
CA LEU A 438 6.69 0.88 -0.67
C LEU A 438 7.39 2.24 -0.71
N LEU A 439 7.29 2.96 -1.83
CA LEU A 439 7.94 4.28 -1.98
C LEU A 439 7.49 5.30 -0.93
N ASN A 440 6.24 5.22 -0.47
CA ASN A 440 5.65 6.19 0.44
C ASN A 440 5.71 5.80 1.92
N CYS A 441 5.69 4.50 2.20
CA CYS A 441 5.50 3.97 3.56
C CYS A 441 6.78 3.30 4.10
N ILE A 442 7.85 3.23 3.29
CA ILE A 442 9.19 2.92 3.80
C ILE A 442 9.77 4.17 4.43
N GLU A 443 9.90 4.14 5.74
CA GLU A 443 10.44 5.23 6.53
C GLU A 443 11.97 5.19 6.52
N ASN A 444 12.54 5.59 5.38
CA ASN A 444 13.99 5.72 5.21
C ASN A 444 14.32 6.98 4.38
N LYS A 445 15.46 7.62 4.65
CA LYS A 445 15.88 8.89 4.03
C LYS A 445 16.11 8.75 2.53
N GLU A 446 16.68 7.64 2.10
CA GLU A 446 16.89 7.31 0.68
C GLU A 446 15.56 7.29 -0.10
N MET A 447 14.47 6.81 0.52
CA MET A 447 13.14 6.80 -0.12
C MET A 447 12.54 8.19 -0.26
N ILE A 448 12.65 9.01 0.79
CA ILE A 448 12.23 10.42 0.73
C ILE A 448 13.02 11.17 -0.33
N ILE A 449 14.32 10.94 -0.42
CA ILE A 449 15.18 11.52 -1.45
C ILE A 449 14.75 11.07 -2.85
N HIS A 450 14.40 9.80 -3.03
CA HIS A 450 13.92 9.27 -4.30
C HIS A 450 12.62 9.95 -4.76
N LEU A 451 11.64 10.07 -3.87
CA LEU A 451 10.39 10.81 -4.12
C LEU A 451 10.68 12.28 -4.46
N THR A 452 11.49 12.95 -3.63
CA THR A 452 11.82 14.37 -3.78
C THR A 452 12.51 14.65 -5.11
N LYS A 453 13.47 13.81 -5.50
CA LYS A 453 14.19 13.92 -6.77
C LYS A 453 13.24 13.92 -7.97
N TYR A 454 12.12 13.21 -7.92
CA TYR A 454 11.16 13.18 -9.02
C TYR A 454 10.12 14.31 -8.93
N LEU A 455 9.59 14.56 -7.73
CA LEU A 455 8.39 15.38 -7.48
C LEU A 455 8.69 16.86 -7.21
N PHE A 456 9.87 17.19 -6.69
CA PHE A 456 10.18 18.56 -6.22
C PHE A 456 11.44 19.14 -6.88
N PRO A 457 11.61 20.47 -6.85
CA PRO A 457 12.84 21.14 -7.27
C PRO A 457 14.07 20.70 -6.47
N ASN A 458 15.27 20.87 -7.05
CA ASN A 458 16.52 20.41 -6.44
C ASN A 458 16.80 21.10 -5.09
N GLU A 459 16.34 22.33 -4.91
CA GLU A 459 16.45 23.09 -3.67
C GLU A 459 15.77 22.36 -2.50
N VAL A 460 14.60 21.75 -2.74
CA VAL A 460 13.90 20.93 -1.74
C VAL A 460 14.72 19.67 -1.42
N LYS A 461 15.26 19.00 -2.46
CA LYS A 461 16.15 17.84 -2.29
C LYS A 461 17.36 18.18 -1.43
N GLU A 462 18.03 19.29 -1.71
CA GLU A 462 19.21 19.72 -0.97
C GLU A 462 18.90 19.99 0.50
N ASN A 463 17.78 20.64 0.80
CA ASN A 463 17.35 20.88 2.18
C ASN A 463 17.09 19.58 2.94
N ILE A 464 16.36 18.64 2.34
CA ILE A 464 16.07 17.33 2.94
C ILE A 464 17.35 16.50 3.14
N THR A 465 18.25 16.50 2.16
CA THR A 465 19.53 15.79 2.29
C THR A 465 20.37 16.34 3.44
N LYS A 466 20.35 17.66 3.67
CA LYS A 466 21.08 18.32 4.77
C LYS A 466 20.40 18.16 6.14
N SER A 467 19.11 17.81 6.19
CA SER A 467 18.41 17.59 7.46
C SER A 467 19.01 16.41 8.22
N GLU A 468 19.41 16.66 9.48
CA GLU A 468 19.84 15.63 10.42
C GLU A 468 18.66 14.84 11.01
N LYS A 469 17.45 15.42 10.98
CA LYS A 469 16.24 14.80 11.52
C LYS A 469 15.62 13.88 10.49
N PHE A 470 15.38 12.62 10.88
CA PHE A 470 14.50 11.71 10.16
C PHE A 470 13.07 11.84 10.73
N PRO A 471 12.02 11.89 9.90
CA PRO A 471 10.65 12.07 10.37
C PRO A 471 10.14 10.77 11.00
N GLN A 472 10.40 10.57 12.28
CA GLN A 472 9.87 9.40 13.00
C GLN A 472 9.58 9.62 14.49
N SER A 473 10.14 10.63 15.18
CA SER A 473 9.88 10.79 16.62
C SER A 473 8.65 11.61 16.98
N ASP A 474 8.27 12.61 16.18
CA ASP A 474 7.30 13.65 16.60
C ASP A 474 6.25 14.04 15.55
N ALA A 475 6.13 13.27 14.46
CA ALA A 475 5.19 13.60 13.39
C ALA A 475 3.72 13.48 13.86
N LYS A 476 2.90 14.43 13.43
CA LYS A 476 1.54 14.64 13.95
C LYS A 476 0.46 13.86 13.20
N PHE A 477 0.70 13.49 11.94
CA PHE A 477 -0.20 12.67 11.12
C PHE A 477 0.09 11.16 11.28
N ARG A 478 -0.75 10.29 10.69
CA ARG A 478 -0.55 8.84 10.83
C ARG A 478 0.72 8.40 10.12
N HIS A 479 1.43 7.45 10.71
CA HIS A 479 2.62 6.86 10.11
C HIS A 479 2.35 5.45 9.65
N LEU A 480 2.02 5.33 8.36
CA LEU A 480 1.90 4.03 7.71
C LEU A 480 3.29 3.47 7.45
N LYS A 481 3.55 2.27 7.97
CA LYS A 481 4.83 1.57 7.80
C LYS A 481 4.61 0.29 7.02
N VAL A 482 5.64 -0.15 6.32
CA VAL A 482 5.69 -1.51 5.76
C VAL A 482 6.55 -2.36 6.67
N ASN A 483 6.02 -3.49 7.14
CA ASN A 483 6.81 -4.44 7.89
C ASN A 483 7.97 -4.93 7.01
N LYS A 484 9.20 -4.72 7.46
CA LYS A 484 10.41 -5.07 6.70
C LYS A 484 10.55 -6.58 6.43
N VAL A 485 9.94 -7.41 7.26
CA VAL A 485 9.99 -8.87 7.16
C VAL A 485 8.82 -9.41 6.34
N THR A 486 7.58 -9.02 6.68
CA THR A 486 6.37 -9.58 6.02
C THR A 486 5.95 -8.81 4.76
N GLY A 487 6.22 -7.50 4.71
CA GLY A 487 5.73 -6.59 3.68
C GLY A 487 4.31 -6.07 3.92
N GLU A 488 3.71 -6.38 5.07
CA GLU A 488 2.37 -5.92 5.44
C GLU A 488 2.38 -4.46 5.92
N THR A 489 1.27 -3.76 5.71
CA THR A 489 1.10 -2.41 6.22
C THR A 489 0.79 -2.43 7.71
N ILE A 490 1.56 -1.66 8.49
CA ILE A 490 1.37 -1.41 9.91
C ILE A 490 0.87 0.03 10.04
N TYR A 491 -0.21 0.24 10.79
CA TYR A 491 -0.69 1.58 11.16
C TYR A 491 -0.39 1.91 12.61
#